data_AF-W8ZAQ8-F1
#
_entry.id   AF-W8ZAQ8-F1
#
_cell.length_a   1.000
_cell.length_b   1.000
_cell.length_c   1.000
_cell.angle_alpha   90.00
_cell.angle_beta   90.00
_cell.angle_gamma   90.00
#
_symmetry.space_group_name_H-M   'P 1'
#
loop_
_entity.id
_entity.type
_entity.pdbx_description
1 polymer ?
#
loop_
_entity_poly.entity_id
_entity_poly.type
_entity_poly.pdbx_seq_one_letter_code
_entity_poly.pdbx_strand_id
1 'polypeptide(L)'
;MLDTTKDKDKDNLGNLITDLVLQILSWLAEEERTKIKTRQREGIDLAKKHGKHLGRPKAEITPAFITAYGIWKTEAITAVEAMKKANVPKTTFYRMVQKYEAQLAK
;
A
#
# COMPACT_ATOMS: atom_id res chain seq x y z
N MET A 1 -36.88 49.69 -26.35
CA MET A 1 -35.76 49.17 -25.54
C MET A 1 -35.97 47.69 -25.37
N LEU A 2 -34.94 46.87 -25.61
CA LEU A 2 -34.99 45.43 -25.40
C LEU A 2 -34.78 45.17 -23.89
N ASP A 3 -35.74 44.54 -23.24
CA ASP A 3 -35.75 44.32 -21.79
C ASP A 3 -34.99 43.03 -21.44
N THR A 4 -33.70 43.17 -21.13
CA THR A 4 -32.76 42.07 -20.84
C THR A 4 -32.82 41.57 -19.39
N THR A 5 -33.75 42.09 -18.58
CA THR A 5 -33.90 41.71 -17.17
C THR A 5 -34.38 40.26 -17.01
N LYS A 6 -35.28 39.79 -17.88
CA LYS A 6 -35.84 38.43 -17.85
C LYS A 6 -34.83 37.33 -18.19
N ASP A 7 -33.77 37.65 -18.94
CA ASP A 7 -32.74 36.69 -19.32
C ASP A 7 -31.76 36.44 -18.17
N LYS A 8 -31.44 37.47 -17.37
CA LYS A 8 -30.59 37.35 -16.18
C LYS A 8 -31.21 36.47 -15.08
N ASP A 9 -32.53 36.53 -14.92
CA ASP A 9 -33.23 35.69 -13.92
C ASP A 9 -33.25 34.21 -14.33
N LYS A 10 -33.30 33.91 -15.64
CA LYS A 10 -33.16 32.54 -16.16
C LYS A 10 -31.74 32.00 -15.96
N ASP A 11 -30.72 32.82 -16.21
CA ASP A 11 -29.32 32.44 -16.00
C ASP A 11 -29.03 32.18 -14.52
N ASN A 12 -29.58 33.00 -13.62
CA ASN A 12 -29.47 32.79 -12.18
C ASN A 12 -30.14 31.48 -11.73
N LEU A 13 -31.33 31.16 -12.26
CA LEU A 13 -32.00 29.89 -11.96
C LEU A 13 -31.23 28.68 -12.51
N GLY A 14 -30.67 28.79 -13.72
CA GLY A 14 -29.84 27.75 -14.32
C GLY A 14 -28.57 27.47 -13.53
N ASN A 15 -27.92 28.52 -13.02
CA ASN A 15 -26.76 28.41 -12.14
C ASN A 15 -27.14 27.73 -10.82
N LEU A 16 -28.25 28.12 -10.18
CA LEU A 16 -28.73 27.49 -8.95
C LEU A 16 -29.02 25.99 -9.11
N ILE A 17 -29.65 25.60 -10.22
CA ILE A 17 -29.91 24.18 -10.52
C ILE A 17 -28.59 23.44 -10.74
N THR A 18 -27.64 24.04 -11.46
CA THR A 18 -26.33 23.44 -11.72
C THR A 18 -25.56 23.24 -10.41
N ASP A 19 -25.52 24.24 -9.54
CA ASP A 19 -24.86 24.18 -8.25
C ASP A 19 -25.48 23.10 -7.34
N LEU A 20 -26.82 23.00 -7.32
CA LEU A 20 -27.50 21.96 -6.57
C LEU A 20 -27.18 20.56 -7.09
N VAL A 21 -27.16 20.37 -8.41
CA VAL A 21 -26.81 19.10 -9.04
C VAL A 21 -25.36 18.73 -8.71
N LEU A 22 -24.42 19.67 -8.80
CA LEU A 22 -23.02 19.47 -8.42
C LEU A 22 -22.87 19.09 -6.94
N GLN A 23 -23.65 19.72 -6.06
CA GLN A 23 -23.65 19.41 -4.63
C GLN A 23 -24.16 17.99 -4.36
N ILE A 24 -25.26 17.58 -5.00
CA ILE A 24 -25.81 16.21 -4.87
C ILE A 24 -24.80 15.18 -5.38
N LEU A 25 -24.20 15.41 -6.55
CA LEU A 25 -23.20 14.51 -7.12
C LEU A 25 -21.95 14.40 -6.23
N SER A 26 -21.52 15.53 -5.66
CA SER A 26 -20.38 15.56 -4.73
C SER A 26 -20.67 14.76 -3.46
N TRP A 27 -21.88 14.90 -2.90
CA TRP A 27 -22.31 14.15 -1.72
C TRP A 27 -22.38 12.64 -2.02
N LEU A 28 -22.99 12.26 -3.16
CA LEU A 28 -23.10 10.86 -3.56
C LEU A 28 -21.71 10.23 -3.75
N ALA A 29 -20.78 10.94 -4.39
CA ALA A 29 -19.42 10.46 -4.59
C ALA A 29 -18.69 10.21 -3.25
N GLU A 30 -18.87 11.09 -2.25
CA GLU A 30 -18.27 10.87 -0.93
C GLU A 30 -18.94 9.72 -0.17
N GLU A 31 -20.26 9.55 -0.31
CA GLU A 31 -20.99 8.44 0.28
C GLU A 31 -20.51 7.09 -0.29
N GLU A 32 -20.38 6.98 -1.62
CA GLU A 32 -19.85 5.80 -2.30
C GLU A 32 -18.41 5.50 -1.89
N ARG A 33 -17.56 6.53 -1.85
CA ARG A 33 -16.16 6.41 -1.38
C ARG A 33 -16.10 5.86 0.04
N THR A 34 -17.00 6.31 0.92
CA THR A 34 -17.08 5.82 2.30
C THR A 34 -17.52 4.35 2.34
N LYS A 35 -18.55 3.98 1.56
CA LYS A 35 -19.02 2.59 1.45
C LYS A 35 -17.91 1.65 0.94
N ILE A 36 -17.13 2.06 -0.06
CA ILE A 36 -16.02 1.26 -0.61
C ILE A 36 -14.95 1.03 0.47
N LYS A 37 -14.55 2.07 1.22
CA LYS A 37 -13.56 1.95 2.29
C LYS A 37 -14.01 1.02 3.41
N THR A 38 -15.28 1.11 3.81
CA THR A 38 -15.86 0.23 4.84
C THR A 38 -15.79 -1.23 4.40
N ARG A 39 -16.24 -1.54 3.18
CA ARG A 39 -16.18 -2.92 2.64
C ARG A 39 -14.75 -3.42 2.47
N GLN A 40 -13.83 -2.56 2.04
CA GLN A 40 -12.40 -2.92 1.95
C GLN A 40 -11.84 -3.29 3.32
N ARG A 41 -12.19 -2.53 4.36
CA ARG A 41 -11.79 -2.80 5.74
C ARG A 41 -12.35 -4.13 6.23
N GLU A 42 -13.63 -4.38 6.02
CA GLU A 42 -14.27 -5.66 6.35
C GLU A 42 -13.57 -6.84 5.66
N GLY A 43 -13.25 -6.72 4.37
CA GLY A 43 -12.51 -7.74 3.62
C GLY A 43 -11.09 -7.96 4.16
N ILE A 44 -10.38 -6.89 4.52
CA ILE A 44 -9.06 -6.95 5.16
C ILE A 44 -9.14 -7.67 6.52
N ASP A 45 -10.14 -7.35 7.33
CA ASP A 45 -10.30 -7.93 8.66
C ASP A 45 -10.68 -9.41 8.59
N LEU A 46 -11.53 -9.81 7.63
CA LEU A 46 -11.78 -11.22 7.32
C LEU A 46 -10.50 -11.94 6.89
N ALA A 47 -9.73 -11.36 5.96
CA ALA A 47 -8.46 -11.96 5.52
C ALA A 47 -7.46 -12.15 6.67
N LYS A 48 -7.36 -11.18 7.58
CA LYS A 48 -6.54 -11.29 8.80
C LYS A 48 -7.04 -12.40 9.73
N LYS A 49 -8.36 -12.53 9.94
CA LYS A 49 -8.95 -13.62 10.74
C LYS A 49 -8.64 -14.99 10.17
N HIS A 50 -8.63 -15.12 8.84
CA HIS A 50 -8.22 -16.35 8.15
C HIS A 50 -6.69 -16.57 8.12
N GLY A 51 -5.89 -15.70 8.75
CA GLY A 51 -4.44 -15.83 8.79
C GLY A 51 -3.73 -15.57 7.46
N LYS A 52 -4.42 -14.96 6.48
CA LYS A 52 -3.80 -14.59 5.21
C LYS A 52 -2.75 -13.50 5.46
N HIS A 53 -1.58 -13.61 4.82
CA HIS A 53 -0.58 -12.53 4.83
C HIS A 53 -1.08 -11.37 3.98
N LEU A 54 -1.20 -10.18 4.58
CA LEU A 54 -1.54 -8.95 3.87
C LEU A 54 -0.27 -8.13 3.58
N GLY A 55 -0.23 -7.51 2.40
CA GLY A 55 0.87 -6.66 1.97
C GLY A 55 2.01 -7.43 1.32
N ARG A 56 3.18 -6.78 1.21
CA ARG A 56 4.35 -7.35 0.54
C ARG A 56 4.83 -8.61 1.28
N PRO A 57 5.08 -9.74 0.59
CA PRO A 57 5.65 -10.92 1.22
C PRO A 57 7.01 -10.59 1.85
N LYS A 58 7.29 -11.18 3.01
CA LYS A 58 8.60 -11.03 3.65
C LYS A 58 9.65 -11.77 2.81
N ALA A 59 10.89 -11.29 2.86
CA ALA A 59 12.01 -12.03 2.28
C ALA A 59 12.21 -13.28 3.14
N GLU A 60 12.15 -14.44 2.50
CA GLU A 60 12.36 -15.72 3.14
C GLU A 60 13.83 -16.09 3.17
N ILE A 61 14.22 -16.86 4.19
CA ILE A 61 15.57 -17.37 4.34
C ILE A 61 15.73 -18.50 3.32
N THR A 62 16.46 -18.23 2.25
CA THR A 62 16.75 -19.21 1.20
C THR A 62 17.94 -20.09 1.58
N PRO A 63 18.04 -21.32 1.05
CA PRO A 63 19.23 -22.14 1.22
C PRO A 63 20.52 -21.43 0.78
N ALA A 64 20.45 -20.64 -0.30
CA ALA A 64 21.57 -19.82 -0.78
C ALA A 64 22.01 -18.73 0.23
N PHE A 65 21.07 -18.19 1.00
CA PHE A 65 21.39 -17.26 2.08
C PHE A 65 22.12 -17.98 3.22
N ILE A 66 21.68 -19.17 3.62
CA ILE A 66 22.29 -19.93 4.73
C ILE A 66 23.73 -20.29 4.39
N THR A 67 23.99 -20.77 3.17
CA THR A 67 25.35 -21.10 2.72
C THR A 67 26.24 -19.85 2.67
N ALA A 68 25.74 -18.75 2.09
CA ALA A 68 26.48 -17.49 2.05
C ALA A 68 26.74 -16.91 3.45
N TYR A 69 25.77 -17.01 4.37
CA TYR A 69 25.91 -16.57 5.76
C TYR A 69 26.98 -17.37 6.50
N GLY A 70 27.01 -18.70 6.36
CA GLY A 70 28.02 -19.53 7.00
C GLY A 70 29.44 -19.15 6.60
N ILE A 71 29.69 -19.01 5.29
CA ILE A 71 31.01 -18.64 4.75
C ILE A 71 31.41 -17.21 5.17
N TRP A 72 30.43 -16.30 5.24
CA TRP A 72 30.65 -14.94 5.71
C TRP A 72 30.94 -14.88 7.22
N LYS A 73 30.27 -15.70 8.03
CA LYS A 73 30.47 -15.78 9.49
C LYS A 73 31.83 -16.36 9.86
N THR A 74 32.40 -17.22 9.01
CA THR A 74 33.78 -17.70 9.12
C THR A 74 34.81 -16.71 8.57
N GLU A 75 34.41 -15.47 8.24
CA GLU A 75 35.26 -14.40 7.68
C GLU A 75 35.98 -14.75 6.36
N ALA A 76 35.50 -15.79 5.65
CA ALA A 76 36.14 -16.29 4.44
C ALA A 76 35.76 -15.50 3.17
N ILE A 77 34.68 -14.71 3.22
CA ILE A 77 34.23 -13.83 2.14
C ILE A 77 33.80 -12.47 2.69
N THR A 78 33.78 -11.45 1.85
CA THR A 78 33.24 -10.14 2.23
C THR A 78 31.71 -10.15 2.29
N ALA A 79 31.13 -9.20 3.04
CA ALA A 79 29.67 -9.01 3.09
C ALA A 79 29.07 -8.75 1.70
N VAL A 80 29.81 -8.05 0.82
CA VAL A 80 29.37 -7.75 -0.56
C VAL A 80 29.30 -9.01 -1.41
N GLU A 81 30.26 -9.92 -1.27
CA GLU A 81 30.25 -11.21 -1.97
C GLU A 81 29.17 -12.14 -1.44
N ALA A 82 28.94 -12.14 -0.12
CA ALA A 82 27.85 -12.90 0.49
C ALA A 82 26.47 -12.43 -0.03
N MET A 83 26.27 -11.12 -0.17
CA MET A 83 25.05 -10.54 -0.75
C MET A 83 24.85 -10.97 -2.21
N LYS A 84 25.93 -11.00 -3.01
CA LYS A 84 25.89 -11.48 -4.40
C LYS A 84 25.54 -12.96 -4.47
N LYS A 85 26.19 -13.80 -3.66
CA LYS A 85 25.93 -15.26 -3.60
C LYS A 85 24.50 -15.57 -3.15
N ALA A 86 23.97 -14.80 -2.20
CA ALA A 86 22.59 -14.94 -1.73
C ALA A 86 21.55 -14.25 -2.64
N ASN A 87 21.98 -13.52 -3.67
CA ASN A 87 21.16 -12.72 -4.57
C ASN A 87 20.17 -11.77 -3.84
N VAL A 88 20.66 -11.07 -2.82
CA VAL A 88 19.84 -10.15 -2.02
C VAL A 88 20.50 -8.77 -1.87
N PRO A 89 19.71 -7.69 -1.87
CA PRO A 89 20.24 -6.34 -1.67
C PRO A 89 20.71 -6.15 -0.21
N LYS A 90 21.66 -5.25 -0.01
CA LYS A 90 22.32 -4.96 1.27
C LYS A 90 21.35 -4.85 2.46
N THR A 91 20.28 -4.08 2.32
CA THR A 91 19.28 -3.87 3.39
C THR A 91 18.51 -5.14 3.73
N THR A 92 18.20 -5.97 2.74
CA THR A 92 17.52 -7.25 2.96
C THR A 92 18.46 -8.27 3.58
N PHE A 93 19.72 -8.28 3.16
CA PHE A 93 20.75 -9.17 3.72
C PHE A 93 20.90 -8.99 5.23
N TYR A 94 21.18 -7.78 5.72
CA TYR A 94 21.36 -7.56 7.16
C TYR A 94 20.10 -7.83 7.97
N ARG A 95 18.92 -7.52 7.42
CA ARG A 95 17.64 -7.85 8.05
C ARG A 95 17.43 -9.38 8.15
N MET A 96 17.86 -10.14 7.14
CA MET A 96 17.82 -11.60 7.15
C MET A 96 18.83 -12.18 8.14
N VAL A 97 20.03 -11.59 8.26
CA VAL A 97 21.03 -11.98 9.27
C VAL A 97 20.45 -11.84 10.67
N GLN A 98 19.91 -10.67 11.01
CA GLN A 98 19.31 -10.44 12.32
C GLN A 98 18.15 -11.41 12.60
N LYS A 99 17.32 -11.71 11.61
CA LYS A 99 16.23 -12.69 11.72
C LYS A 99 16.77 -14.10 11.94
N TYR A 100 17.82 -14.50 11.23
CA TYR A 100 18.42 -15.82 11.33
C TYR A 100 19.12 -16.03 12.68
N GLU A 101 19.88 -15.05 13.15
CA GLU A 101 20.53 -15.10 14.47
C GLU A 101 19.50 -15.13 15.61
N ALA A 102 18.40 -14.39 15.50
CA ALA A 102 17.30 -14.46 16.47
C ALA A 102 16.56 -15.81 16.46
N GLN A 103 16.55 -16.53 15.33
CA GLN A 103 16.01 -17.90 15.26
C GLN A 103 16.95 -18.93 15.87
N LEU A 104 18.26 -18.74 15.75
CA LEU A 104 19.28 -19.62 16.34
C LEU A 104 19.40 -19.45 17.86
N ALA A 105 19.14 -18.24 18.37
CA ALA A 105 19.19 -17.92 19.80
C ALA A 105 17.96 -18.40 20.59
N LYS A 106 16.99 -19.03 19.92
CA LYS A 106 15.71 -19.48 20.49
C LYS A 106 15.65 -21.00 20.50
#